data_AF-A0A9D9H5F4-F1
#
_entry.id   AF-A0A9D9H5F4-F1
#
_cell.length_a   1.000
_cell.length_b   1.000
_cell.length_c   1.000
_cell.angle_alpha   90.00
_cell.angle_beta   90.00
_cell.angle_gamma   90.00
#
_symmetry.space_group_name_H-M   'P 1'
#
loop_
_entity.id
_entity.type
_entity.pdbx_description
1 polymer ?
#
loop_
_entity_poly.entity_id
_entity_poly.type
_entity_poly.pdbx_seq_one_letter_code
_entity_poly.pdbx_strand_id
1 'polypeptide(L)'
;MRIIVIVAMLLLSSCSYEHWIDVELSIPDEHPFEEAFSNEFWFTLSWFNGDEIKQCHIDKGTKSVRVPVRAGGLRIFVFEPLGEIGALGAFFEPGDDADVEALPEYGPFASMLLRAAEYRSEPVSRLSMKDVLYESEDLQAIDETAFLEDVFNGTLSYGIKMNEKSRFILSSIPEGYWISERFDIPSFTVFSSGENIGFYLYPGVYRYAERDRKLLLTVIVDEDGEYSQMITAMPVW
;
A
#
# COMPACT_ATOMS: atom_id res chain seq x y z
N MET A 1 43.45 -35.50 12.92
CA MET A 1 43.37 -34.30 13.77
C MET A 1 43.15 -33.00 12.97
N ARG A 2 43.92 -32.70 11.91
CA ARG A 2 43.76 -31.46 11.11
C ARG A 2 42.39 -31.29 10.43
N ILE A 3 41.76 -32.35 9.94
CA ILE A 3 40.45 -32.29 9.28
C ILE A 3 39.34 -31.90 10.28
N ILE A 4 39.42 -32.38 11.51
CA ILE A 4 38.44 -32.06 12.57
C ILE A 4 38.51 -30.57 12.93
N VAL A 5 39.70 -29.98 12.94
CA VAL A 5 39.90 -28.54 13.22
C VAL A 5 39.34 -27.67 12.09
N ILE A 6 39.50 -28.09 10.82
CA ILE A 6 38.95 -27.35 9.66
C ILE A 6 37.42 -27.45 9.63
N VAL A 7 36.84 -28.62 9.90
CA VAL A 7 35.37 -28.79 9.99
C VAL A 7 34.80 -28.01 11.17
N ALA A 8 35.49 -28.00 12.32
CA ALA A 8 35.09 -27.18 13.48
C ALA A 8 35.20 -25.67 13.20
N MET A 9 36.23 -25.22 12.47
CA MET A 9 36.33 -23.82 12.04
C MET A 9 35.24 -23.43 11.04
N LEU A 10 34.89 -24.31 10.09
CA LEU A 10 33.81 -24.10 9.12
C LEU A 10 32.42 -24.06 9.80
N LEU A 11 32.19 -24.88 10.82
CA LEU A 11 30.96 -24.89 11.62
C LEU A 11 30.83 -23.68 12.56
N LEU A 12 31.94 -23.06 12.96
CA LEU A 12 31.94 -21.84 13.77
C LEU A 12 31.76 -20.57 12.92
N SER A 13 32.09 -20.62 11.63
CA SER A 13 31.84 -19.53 10.68
C SER A 13 30.41 -19.48 10.13
N SER A 14 29.56 -20.46 10.44
CA SER A 14 28.14 -20.47 10.03
C SER A 14 27.20 -19.80 11.03
N CYS A 15 27.71 -19.05 12.02
CA CYS A 15 26.89 -18.04 12.67
C CYS A 15 26.54 -16.99 11.61
N SER A 16 25.38 -17.15 10.96
CA SER A 16 24.80 -16.08 10.16
C SER A 16 24.63 -14.89 11.09
N TYR A 17 25.46 -13.89 10.91
CA TYR A 17 25.33 -12.64 11.63
C TYR A 17 24.03 -12.00 11.14
N GLU A 18 22.94 -12.22 11.87
CA GLU A 18 21.67 -11.58 11.62
C GLU A 18 21.82 -10.10 11.99
N HIS A 19 22.01 -9.27 10.97
CA HIS A 19 22.07 -7.84 11.15
C HIS A 19 20.63 -7.30 11.11
N TRP A 20 20.22 -6.63 12.18
CA TRP A 20 18.92 -5.97 12.29
C TRP A 20 19.11 -4.46 12.22
N ILE A 21 18.18 -3.77 11.57
CA ILE A 21 18.15 -2.32 11.42
C ILE A 21 16.79 -1.84 11.94
N ASP A 22 16.81 -0.77 12.72
CA ASP A 22 15.58 -0.08 13.12
C ASP A 22 15.22 0.92 12.02
N VAL A 23 14.06 0.73 11.40
CA VAL A 23 13.48 1.65 10.42
C VAL A 23 12.43 2.50 11.13
N GLU A 24 12.57 3.81 11.05
CA GLU A 24 11.57 4.78 11.46
C GLU A 24 10.59 5.00 10.31
N LEU A 25 9.31 4.74 10.58
CA LEU A 25 8.23 4.91 9.63
C LEU A 25 7.43 6.13 10.03
N SER A 26 7.30 7.12 9.15
CA SER A 26 6.43 8.28 9.38
C SER A 26 5.06 8.07 8.74
N ILE A 27 4.03 8.55 9.43
CA ILE A 27 2.63 8.56 8.96
C ILE A 27 2.31 10.01 8.55
N PRO A 28 1.71 10.25 7.36
CA PRO A 28 1.39 11.58 6.89
C PRO A 28 0.53 12.34 7.91
N ASP A 29 0.76 13.64 8.02
CA ASP A 29 0.16 14.41 9.10
C ASP A 29 -1.37 14.53 8.99
N GLU A 30 -1.95 14.50 7.79
CA GLU A 30 -3.37 14.79 7.57
C GLU A 30 -3.95 13.99 6.39
N HIS A 31 -4.43 12.77 6.61
CA HIS A 31 -5.21 12.05 5.59
C HIS A 31 -6.49 12.86 5.25
N PRO A 32 -6.99 12.91 3.99
CA PRO A 32 -8.10 13.79 3.61
C PRO A 32 -9.36 13.60 4.46
N PHE A 33 -9.61 12.35 4.88
CA PHE A 33 -10.70 12.03 5.78
C PHE A 33 -10.43 12.43 7.25
N GLU A 34 -9.20 12.34 7.75
CA GLU A 34 -8.91 12.82 9.10
C GLU A 34 -9.15 14.33 9.21
N GLU A 35 -8.73 15.08 8.19
CA GLU A 35 -8.96 16.53 8.09
C GLU A 35 -10.47 16.84 8.03
N ALA A 36 -11.17 16.21 7.08
CA ALA A 36 -12.58 16.46 6.84
C ALA A 36 -13.48 16.17 8.05
N PHE A 37 -13.13 15.14 8.82
CA PHE A 37 -13.94 14.63 9.92
C PHE A 37 -13.39 14.99 11.31
N SER A 38 -12.21 15.62 11.38
CA SER A 38 -11.52 15.99 12.62
C SER A 38 -11.40 14.79 13.58
N ASN A 39 -11.07 13.62 13.04
CA ASN A 39 -10.94 12.37 13.77
C ASN A 39 -9.73 11.62 13.25
N GLU A 40 -8.78 11.35 14.13
CA GLU A 40 -7.56 10.63 13.81
C GLU A 40 -7.83 9.13 13.71
N PHE A 41 -7.12 8.49 12.79
CA PHE A 41 -7.12 7.05 12.62
C PHE A 41 -6.14 6.41 13.58
N TRP A 42 -6.48 5.19 13.93
CA TRP A 42 -5.54 4.23 14.45
C TRP A 42 -5.31 3.17 13.37
N PHE A 43 -4.14 2.57 13.39
CA PHE A 43 -3.71 1.65 12.33
C PHE A 43 -3.34 0.29 12.90
N THR A 44 -3.48 -0.73 12.07
CA THR A 44 -2.70 -1.96 12.23
C THR A 44 -1.52 -1.86 11.28
N LEU A 45 -0.31 -1.78 11.82
CA LEU A 45 0.91 -1.84 11.03
C LEU A 45 1.26 -3.31 10.80
N SER A 46 1.32 -3.72 9.54
CA SER A 46 1.76 -5.04 9.09
C SER A 46 3.05 -4.92 8.27
N TRP A 47 4.05 -5.77 8.54
CA TRP A 47 5.31 -5.74 7.78
C TRP A 47 6.00 -7.09 7.70
N PHE A 48 6.75 -7.31 6.62
CA PHE A 48 7.57 -8.50 6.47
C PHE A 48 8.97 -8.28 7.06
N ASN A 49 9.33 -9.04 8.10
CA ASN A 49 10.62 -8.84 8.79
C ASN A 49 11.81 -9.58 8.16
N GLY A 50 11.57 -10.38 7.12
CA GLY A 50 12.55 -11.27 6.47
C GLY A 50 12.22 -12.75 6.60
N ASP A 51 11.37 -13.14 7.56
CA ASP A 51 10.90 -14.53 7.76
C ASP A 51 9.37 -14.63 7.77
N GLU A 52 8.72 -13.72 8.49
CA GLU A 52 7.28 -13.75 8.75
C GLU A 52 6.70 -12.34 8.69
N ILE A 53 5.37 -12.28 8.57
CA ILE A 53 4.63 -11.03 8.71
C ILE A 53 4.44 -10.75 10.20
N LYS A 54 4.87 -9.56 10.63
CA LYS A 54 4.64 -9.01 11.95
C LYS A 54 3.52 -7.99 11.90
N GLN A 55 2.82 -7.84 13.02
CA GLN A 55 1.74 -6.89 13.17
C GLN A 55 1.79 -6.19 14.53
N CYS A 56 1.47 -4.91 14.56
CA CYS A 56 1.23 -4.18 15.80
C CYS A 56 0.13 -3.11 15.64
N HIS A 57 -0.48 -2.76 16.76
CA HIS A 57 -1.46 -1.68 16.83
C HIS A 57 -0.74 -0.33 16.98
N ILE A 58 -1.18 0.65 16.21
CA ILE A 58 -0.72 2.04 16.26
C ILE A 58 -1.87 2.90 16.75
N ASP A 59 -1.66 3.57 17.89
CA ASP A 59 -2.65 4.44 18.53
C ASP A 59 -2.96 5.69 17.68
N LYS A 60 -4.15 6.27 17.90
CA LYS A 60 -4.57 7.54 17.29
C LYS A 60 -3.55 8.66 17.53
N GLY A 61 -3.27 9.46 16.51
CA GLY A 61 -2.36 10.60 16.58
C GLY A 61 -0.87 10.23 16.58
N THR A 62 -0.52 8.93 16.47
CA THR A 62 0.87 8.52 16.29
C THR A 62 1.38 8.99 14.93
N LYS A 63 2.53 9.67 14.92
CA LYS A 63 3.13 10.22 13.67
C LYS A 63 4.35 9.43 13.19
N SER A 64 5.00 8.67 14.07
CA SER A 64 6.06 7.75 13.66
C SER A 64 6.12 6.51 14.53
N VAL A 65 6.63 5.43 13.94
CA VAL A 65 6.80 4.12 14.58
C VAL A 65 8.16 3.57 14.17
N ARG A 66 8.93 3.04 15.13
CA ARG A 66 10.17 2.32 14.83
C ARG A 66 9.94 0.83 14.82
N VAL A 67 10.39 0.17 13.76
CA VAL A 67 10.28 -1.28 13.59
C VAL A 67 11.63 -1.92 13.26
N PRO A 68 12.00 -3.00 13.96
CA PRO A 68 13.20 -3.75 13.62
C PRO A 68 12.94 -4.65 12.41
N VAL A 69 13.82 -4.59 11.42
CA VAL A 69 13.81 -5.47 10.24
C VAL A 69 15.18 -6.07 9.99
N ARG A 70 15.22 -7.26 9.40
CA ARG A 70 16.51 -7.83 8.97
C ARG A 70 17.12 -6.97 7.89
N ALA A 71 18.43 -6.80 7.92
CA ALA A 71 19.18 -6.20 6.83
C ALA A 71 19.24 -7.17 5.64
N GLY A 72 18.73 -6.76 4.49
CA GLY A 72 18.91 -7.47 3.22
C GLY A 72 17.63 -7.68 2.42
N GLY A 73 17.57 -7.09 1.23
CA GLY A 73 16.39 -7.12 0.36
C GLY A 73 15.27 -6.16 0.80
N LEU A 74 14.22 -6.11 0.00
CA LEU A 74 13.07 -5.23 0.19
C LEU A 74 12.31 -5.54 1.48
N ARG A 75 11.90 -4.49 2.20
CA ARG A 75 10.94 -4.53 3.30
C ARG A 75 9.72 -3.72 2.93
N ILE A 76 8.56 -4.29 3.25
CA ILE A 76 7.25 -3.75 2.91
C ILE A 76 6.52 -3.50 4.21
N PHE A 77 5.97 -2.30 4.34
CA PHE A 77 5.19 -1.86 5.48
C PHE A 77 3.83 -1.39 4.98
N VAL A 78 2.78 -1.81 5.69
CA VAL A 78 1.40 -1.49 5.36
C VAL A 78 0.73 -1.01 6.63
N PHE A 79 0.23 0.22 6.62
CA PHE A 79 -0.61 0.75 7.68
C PHE A 79 -2.06 0.58 7.25
N GLU A 80 -2.76 -0.35 7.88
CA GLU A 80 -4.18 -0.62 7.62
C GLU A 80 -5.03 0.17 8.62
N PRO A 81 -5.66 1.29 8.22
CA PRO A 81 -6.61 1.98 9.07
C PRO A 81 -7.81 1.08 9.33
N LEU A 82 -8.40 1.16 10.52
CA LEU A 82 -9.56 0.32 10.80
C LEU A 82 -10.83 0.85 10.16
N GLY A 83 -11.45 -0.01 9.33
CA GLY A 83 -12.66 0.27 8.58
C GLY A 83 -12.47 0.01 7.09
N GLU A 84 -13.28 0.67 6.28
CA GLU A 84 -13.18 0.61 4.82
C GLU A 84 -12.29 1.75 4.28
N ILE A 85 -11.13 2.03 4.88
CA ILE A 85 -10.21 3.07 4.38
C ILE A 85 -9.02 2.41 3.70
N GLY A 86 -8.48 3.03 2.66
CA GLY A 86 -7.28 2.61 1.95
C GLY A 86 -6.06 2.57 2.87
N ALA A 87 -5.22 1.55 2.70
CA ALA A 87 -3.98 1.43 3.46
C ALA A 87 -2.96 2.52 3.04
N LEU A 88 -1.99 2.78 3.91
CA LEU A 88 -0.76 3.48 3.55
C LEU A 88 0.35 2.46 3.34
N GLY A 89 1.26 2.72 2.42
CA GLY A 89 2.37 1.82 2.09
C GLY A 89 3.73 2.50 2.21
N ALA A 90 4.73 1.75 2.67
CA ALA A 90 6.12 2.18 2.69
C ALA A 90 7.04 1.03 2.27
N PHE A 91 8.19 1.39 1.69
CA PHE A 91 9.20 0.46 1.21
C PHE A 91 10.57 0.85 1.77
N PHE A 92 11.37 -0.14 2.19
CA PHE A 92 12.75 0.07 2.59
C PHE A 92 13.66 -0.95 1.93
N GLU A 93 14.75 -0.46 1.34
CA GLU A 93 15.79 -1.28 0.72
C GLU A 93 17.16 -1.04 1.38
N PRO A 94 18.07 -2.03 1.35
CA PRO A 94 19.41 -1.82 1.87
C PRO A 94 20.12 -0.66 1.15
N GLY A 95 20.52 0.36 1.94
CA GLY A 95 21.17 1.56 1.43
C GLY A 95 20.23 2.78 1.36
N ASP A 96 18.94 2.61 1.65
CA ASP A 96 18.04 3.74 1.88
C ASP A 96 18.29 4.40 3.23
N ASP A 97 17.71 5.60 3.40
CA ASP A 97 17.59 6.20 4.73
C ASP A 97 16.71 5.30 5.61
N ALA A 98 17.03 5.26 6.89
CA ALA A 98 16.25 4.50 7.86
C ALA A 98 14.94 5.22 8.23
N ASP A 99 14.74 6.47 7.78
CA ASP A 99 13.49 7.22 7.90
C ASP A 99 12.69 7.12 6.58
N VAL A 100 11.53 6.47 6.63
CA VAL A 100 10.69 6.18 5.45
C VAL A 100 9.27 6.64 5.71
N GLU A 101 8.74 7.43 4.79
CA GLU A 101 7.36 7.91 4.84
C GLU A 101 6.39 6.90 4.21
N ALA A 102 5.28 6.63 4.92
CA ALA A 102 4.20 5.81 4.40
C ALA A 102 3.22 6.67 3.59
N LEU A 103 2.96 6.29 2.35
CA LEU A 103 2.16 7.08 1.42
C LEU A 103 0.88 6.34 0.99
N PRO A 104 -0.27 7.03 0.83
CA PRO A 104 -1.51 6.42 0.33
C PRO A 104 -1.37 5.79 -1.05
N GLU A 105 -0.64 6.42 -1.97
CA GLU A 105 -0.41 5.91 -3.32
C GLU A 105 0.33 4.57 -3.35
N TYR A 106 1.11 4.28 -2.31
CA TYR A 106 1.85 3.02 -2.18
C TYR A 106 1.02 1.94 -1.49
N GLY A 107 -0.04 2.29 -0.76
CA GLY A 107 -0.81 1.38 0.09
C GLY A 107 -1.34 0.13 -0.60
N PRO A 108 -2.11 0.25 -1.70
CA PRO A 108 -2.63 -0.91 -2.41
C PRO A 108 -1.51 -1.85 -2.90
N PHE A 109 -0.48 -1.29 -3.52
CA PHE A 109 0.65 -2.06 -4.05
C PHE A 109 1.48 -2.71 -2.94
N ALA A 110 1.72 -2.01 -1.83
CA ALA A 110 2.40 -2.56 -0.66
C ALA A 110 1.58 -3.70 -0.02
N SER A 111 0.26 -3.54 0.10
CA SER A 111 -0.64 -4.60 0.57
C SER A 111 -0.59 -5.83 -0.34
N MET A 112 -0.62 -5.65 -1.67
CA MET A 112 -0.46 -6.72 -2.64
C MET A 112 0.88 -7.45 -2.46
N LEU A 113 1.99 -6.71 -2.39
CA LEU A 113 3.32 -7.28 -2.20
C LEU A 113 3.48 -7.99 -0.86
N LEU A 114 2.88 -7.46 0.21
CA LEU A 114 2.94 -8.08 1.53
C LEU A 114 2.21 -9.44 1.54
N ARG A 115 1.03 -9.53 0.91
CA ARG A 115 0.30 -10.79 0.70
C ARG A 115 1.08 -11.76 -0.19
N ALA A 116 1.71 -11.26 -1.24
CA ALA A 116 2.59 -12.06 -2.10
C ALA A 116 3.79 -12.63 -1.33
N ALA A 117 4.38 -11.83 -0.42
CA ALA A 117 5.50 -12.24 0.41
C ALA A 117 5.11 -13.33 1.43
N GLU A 118 3.86 -13.33 1.91
CA GLU A 118 3.32 -14.41 2.76
C GLU A 118 3.37 -15.76 2.04
N TYR A 119 3.10 -15.77 0.73
CA TYR A 119 3.12 -16.98 -0.08
C TYR A 119 4.53 -17.35 -0.56
N ARG A 120 5.28 -16.38 -1.11
CA ARG A 120 6.64 -16.55 -1.62
C ARG A 120 7.47 -15.29 -1.35
N SER A 121 8.11 -15.27 -0.18
CA SER A 121 8.92 -14.14 0.28
C SER A 121 10.20 -13.89 -0.53
N GLU A 122 10.89 -14.94 -0.98
CA GLU A 122 12.20 -14.80 -1.61
C GLU A 122 12.17 -13.97 -2.91
N PRO A 123 11.27 -14.22 -3.89
CA PRO A 123 11.17 -13.37 -5.07
C PRO A 123 10.80 -11.92 -4.75
N VAL A 124 9.85 -11.70 -3.83
CA VAL A 124 9.41 -10.36 -3.42
C VAL A 124 10.55 -9.59 -2.75
N SER A 125 11.34 -10.26 -1.89
CA SER A 125 12.47 -9.64 -1.19
C SER A 125 13.61 -9.19 -2.10
N ARG A 126 13.65 -9.69 -3.35
CA ARG A 126 14.66 -9.34 -4.35
C ARG A 126 14.25 -8.20 -5.27
N LEU A 127 13.01 -7.73 -5.16
CA LEU A 127 12.56 -6.58 -5.94
C LEU A 127 13.38 -5.35 -5.58
N SER A 128 13.59 -4.54 -6.61
CA SER A 128 14.14 -3.19 -6.52
C SER A 128 12.98 -2.22 -6.68
N MET A 129 12.51 -1.61 -5.59
CA MET A 129 11.43 -0.63 -5.66
C MET A 129 11.84 0.62 -6.41
N LYS A 130 13.13 0.95 -6.42
CA LYS A 130 13.68 2.00 -7.31
C LYS A 130 13.46 1.69 -8.78
N ASP A 131 13.70 0.45 -9.20
CA ASP A 131 13.48 0.05 -10.59
C ASP A 131 11.99 -0.03 -10.92
N VAL A 132 11.16 -0.55 -10.01
CA VAL A 132 9.70 -0.59 -10.16
C VAL A 132 9.13 0.82 -10.32
N LEU A 133 9.51 1.76 -9.46
CA LEU A 133 9.07 3.16 -9.52
C LEU A 133 9.65 3.90 -10.73
N TYR A 134 10.80 3.50 -11.25
CA TYR A 134 11.37 4.09 -12.46
C TYR A 134 10.61 3.64 -13.72
N GLU A 135 10.21 2.37 -13.77
CA GLU A 135 9.51 1.78 -14.92
C GLU A 135 7.99 2.02 -14.89
N SER A 136 7.42 2.39 -13.74
CA SER A 136 5.99 2.69 -13.58
C SER A 136 5.75 4.19 -13.38
N GLU A 137 4.85 4.78 -14.16
CA GLU A 137 4.41 6.16 -13.95
C GLU A 137 3.52 6.30 -12.69
N ASP A 138 2.79 5.24 -12.35
CA ASP A 138 1.87 5.15 -11.20
C ASP A 138 1.77 3.68 -10.77
N LEU A 139 2.02 3.37 -9.49
CA LEU A 139 1.96 1.99 -8.99
C LEU A 139 0.56 1.38 -9.10
N GLN A 140 -0.51 2.18 -9.07
CA GLN A 140 -1.88 1.68 -9.25
C GLN A 140 -2.17 1.24 -10.68
N ALA A 141 -1.41 1.79 -11.62
CA ALA A 141 -1.58 1.45 -13.01
C ALA A 141 -0.91 0.10 -13.32
N ILE A 142 -0.16 -0.52 -12.41
CA ILE A 142 0.43 -1.83 -12.64
C ILE A 142 -0.67 -2.90 -12.76
N ASP A 143 -0.56 -3.76 -13.76
CA ASP A 143 -1.32 -5.00 -13.83
C ASP A 143 -0.80 -5.96 -12.75
N GLU A 144 -1.50 -6.03 -11.63
CA GLU A 144 -1.10 -6.79 -10.44
C GLU A 144 -0.85 -8.27 -10.77
N THR A 145 -1.71 -8.87 -11.59
CA THR A 145 -1.63 -10.29 -11.95
C THR A 145 -0.37 -10.56 -12.76
N ALA A 146 -0.17 -9.82 -13.86
CA ALA A 146 1.00 -9.98 -14.71
C ALA A 146 2.29 -9.66 -13.95
N PHE A 147 2.27 -8.62 -13.11
CA PHE A 147 3.41 -8.23 -12.29
C PHE A 147 3.81 -9.36 -11.33
N LEU A 148 2.87 -9.89 -10.54
CA LEU A 148 3.18 -10.96 -9.58
C LEU A 148 3.63 -12.26 -10.27
N GLU A 149 3.07 -12.60 -11.44
CA GLU A 149 3.56 -13.71 -12.25
C GLU A 149 5.04 -13.52 -12.64
N ASP A 150 5.40 -12.32 -13.11
CA ASP A 150 6.77 -11.99 -13.48
C ASP A 150 7.73 -12.01 -12.29
N VAL A 151 7.31 -11.48 -11.14
CA VAL A 151 8.09 -11.55 -9.89
C VAL A 151 8.33 -13.00 -9.50
N PHE A 152 7.29 -13.83 -9.47
CA PHE A 152 7.38 -15.22 -9.02
C PHE A 152 8.15 -16.14 -9.96
N ASN A 153 8.18 -15.80 -11.25
CA ASN A 153 8.95 -16.51 -12.27
C ASN A 153 10.39 -15.96 -12.41
N GLY A 154 10.71 -14.83 -11.77
CA GLY A 154 12.00 -14.15 -11.93
C GLY A 154 12.20 -13.60 -13.34
N THR A 155 11.11 -13.27 -14.03
CA THR A 155 11.08 -12.72 -15.38
C THR A 155 10.81 -11.23 -15.42
N LEU A 156 10.58 -10.61 -14.25
CA LEU A 156 10.44 -9.16 -14.14
C LEU A 156 11.66 -8.49 -14.79
N SER A 157 11.40 -7.90 -15.95
CA SER A 157 12.37 -7.25 -16.82
C SER A 157 11.81 -5.88 -17.22
N TYR A 158 12.48 -5.16 -18.11
CA TYR A 158 12.04 -3.84 -18.57
C TYR A 158 10.62 -3.89 -19.16
N GLY A 159 9.80 -2.90 -18.83
CA GLY A 159 8.42 -2.81 -19.31
C GLY A 159 7.41 -3.54 -18.43
N ILE A 160 7.20 -3.03 -17.21
CA ILE A 160 6.10 -3.45 -16.34
C ILE A 160 4.78 -3.22 -17.09
N LYS A 161 3.92 -4.24 -17.14
CA LYS A 161 2.62 -4.13 -17.79
C LYS A 161 1.73 -3.19 -17.00
N MET A 162 1.17 -2.20 -17.70
CA MET A 162 0.31 -1.18 -17.12
C MET A 162 -1.13 -1.32 -17.66
N ASN A 163 -2.10 -1.17 -16.78
CA ASN A 163 -3.50 -0.96 -17.07
C ASN A 163 -3.75 0.44 -17.63
N GLU A 164 -4.75 0.56 -18.49
CA GLU A 164 -5.23 1.84 -18.98
C GLU A 164 -6.32 2.41 -18.05
N LYS A 165 -6.48 3.74 -18.07
CA LYS A 165 -7.59 4.37 -17.36
C LYS A 165 -8.90 4.13 -18.11
N SER A 166 -9.90 3.63 -17.39
CA SER A 166 -11.26 3.50 -17.90
C SER A 166 -12.08 4.73 -17.55
N ARG A 167 -12.90 5.19 -18.51
CA ARG A 167 -13.83 6.28 -18.28
C ARG A 167 -15.10 5.74 -17.62
N PHE A 168 -15.50 6.33 -16.49
CA PHE A 168 -16.77 6.01 -15.84
C PHE A 168 -17.56 7.29 -15.55
N ILE A 169 -18.86 7.09 -15.34
CA ILE A 169 -19.83 8.15 -15.10
C ILE A 169 -20.61 7.77 -13.86
N LEU A 170 -20.26 8.39 -12.73
CA LEU A 170 -21.01 8.24 -11.50
C LEU A 170 -22.37 8.91 -11.69
N SER A 171 -23.42 8.17 -11.35
CA SER A 171 -24.80 8.63 -11.46
C SER A 171 -25.54 8.36 -10.16
N SER A 172 -26.67 9.05 -9.96
CA SER A 172 -27.50 8.90 -8.75
C SER A 172 -26.73 9.17 -7.45
N ILE A 173 -25.71 10.03 -7.50
CA ILE A 173 -24.96 10.45 -6.32
C ILE A 173 -25.77 11.56 -5.61
N PRO A 174 -25.99 11.48 -4.29
CA PRO A 174 -26.63 12.53 -3.52
C PRO A 174 -25.86 13.86 -3.60
N GLU A 175 -26.60 14.97 -3.51
CA GLU A 175 -26.03 16.32 -3.50
C GLU A 175 -25.06 16.52 -2.33
N GLY A 176 -23.98 17.26 -2.53
CA GLY A 176 -23.01 17.51 -1.47
C GLY A 176 -21.58 17.57 -2.00
N TYR A 177 -20.66 17.81 -1.06
CA TYR A 177 -19.23 17.81 -1.35
C TYR A 177 -18.63 16.45 -0.99
N TRP A 178 -18.15 15.75 -2.00
CA TRP A 178 -17.59 14.41 -1.92
C TRP A 178 -16.06 14.50 -1.92
N ILE A 179 -15.49 14.26 -0.76
CA ILE A 179 -14.06 14.36 -0.47
C ILE A 179 -13.43 13.06 -0.90
N SER A 180 -12.40 13.08 -1.74
CA SER A 180 -11.62 11.90 -2.12
C SER A 180 -10.83 11.39 -0.93
N GLU A 181 -10.76 10.06 -0.79
CA GLU A 181 -9.82 9.38 0.12
C GLU A 181 -8.37 9.68 -0.27
N ARG A 182 -8.11 9.88 -1.57
CA ARG A 182 -6.76 10.00 -2.11
C ARG A 182 -6.44 11.41 -2.55
N PHE A 183 -5.18 11.83 -2.38
CA PHE A 183 -4.70 13.16 -2.75
C PHE A 183 -4.55 13.37 -4.27
N ASP A 184 -4.25 12.31 -5.00
CA ASP A 184 -4.05 12.33 -6.46
C ASP A 184 -5.36 12.34 -7.25
N ILE A 185 -6.49 12.12 -6.58
CA ILE A 185 -7.83 12.10 -7.18
C ILE A 185 -8.64 13.29 -6.67
N PRO A 186 -9.23 14.10 -7.57
CA PRO A 186 -9.95 15.28 -7.16
C PRO A 186 -11.25 14.95 -6.42
N SER A 187 -11.47 15.65 -5.32
CA SER A 187 -12.80 15.76 -4.70
C SER A 187 -13.77 16.49 -5.62
N PHE A 188 -15.07 16.23 -5.49
CA PHE A 188 -16.10 16.80 -6.38
C PHE A 188 -17.35 17.28 -5.64
N THR A 189 -18.13 18.13 -6.29
CA THR A 189 -19.41 18.62 -5.75
C THR A 189 -20.55 18.15 -6.66
N VAL A 190 -21.61 17.62 -6.06
CA VAL A 190 -22.87 17.34 -6.76
C VAL A 190 -23.87 18.43 -6.37
N PHE A 191 -24.27 19.24 -7.34
CA PHE A 191 -25.18 20.37 -7.11
C PHE A 191 -26.65 19.97 -7.22
N SER A 192 -26.94 18.92 -7.97
CA SER A 192 -28.31 18.44 -8.17
C SER A 192 -28.40 16.94 -8.24
N SER A 193 -29.41 16.37 -7.59
CA SER A 193 -29.70 14.94 -7.68
C SER A 193 -29.90 14.51 -9.13
N GLY A 194 -29.07 13.58 -9.61
CA GLY A 194 -29.08 13.08 -10.99
C GLY A 194 -28.03 13.71 -11.91
N GLU A 195 -27.19 14.61 -11.39
CA GLU A 195 -25.96 15.03 -12.06
C GLU A 195 -25.02 13.83 -12.26
N ASN A 196 -24.36 13.80 -13.41
CA ASN A 196 -23.43 12.76 -13.80
C ASN A 196 -22.00 13.28 -13.69
N ILE A 197 -21.16 12.62 -12.89
CA ILE A 197 -19.76 13.01 -12.71
C ILE A 197 -18.87 12.01 -13.45
N GLY A 198 -18.08 12.52 -14.40
CA GLY A 198 -17.18 11.71 -15.22
C GLY A 198 -15.75 11.72 -14.70
N PHE A 199 -15.11 10.55 -14.71
CA PHE A 199 -13.74 10.37 -14.24
C PHE A 199 -13.01 9.36 -15.13
N TYR A 200 -11.68 9.35 -14.98
CA TYR A 200 -10.78 8.37 -15.59
C TYR A 200 -9.93 7.77 -14.48
N LEU A 201 -10.12 6.48 -14.20
CA LEU A 201 -9.42 5.77 -13.14
C LEU A 201 -8.88 4.44 -13.64
N TYR A 202 -7.82 3.98 -12.99
CA TYR A 202 -7.30 2.63 -13.17
C TYR A 202 -8.22 1.60 -12.49
N PRO A 203 -8.09 0.30 -12.79
CA PRO A 203 -8.66 -0.75 -11.95
C PRO A 203 -8.29 -0.54 -10.48
N GLY A 204 -9.23 -0.76 -9.57
CA GLY A 204 -9.02 -0.54 -8.14
C GLY A 204 -10.25 -0.09 -7.37
N VAL A 205 -10.04 0.28 -6.11
CA VAL A 205 -11.08 0.75 -5.19
C VAL A 205 -10.85 2.20 -4.84
N TYR A 206 -11.88 3.02 -5.00
CA TYR A 206 -11.85 4.45 -4.77
C TYR A 206 -12.98 4.85 -3.85
N ARG A 207 -12.69 5.75 -2.92
CA ARG A 207 -13.66 6.15 -1.90
C ARG A 207 -13.79 7.65 -1.82
N TYR A 208 -15.02 8.08 -1.59
CA TYR A 208 -15.34 9.47 -1.36
C TYR A 208 -16.28 9.61 -0.17
N ALA A 209 -16.00 10.55 0.71
CA ALA A 209 -16.81 10.81 1.89
C ALA A 209 -17.60 12.11 1.74
N GLU A 210 -18.87 12.08 2.12
CA GLU A 210 -19.73 13.26 2.22
C GLU A 210 -20.05 13.49 3.70
N ARG A 211 -19.64 14.65 4.21
CA ARG A 211 -19.60 14.92 5.65
C ARG A 211 -20.97 15.12 6.27
N ASP A 212 -21.84 15.88 5.62
CA ASP A 212 -23.05 16.38 6.26
C ASP A 212 -24.07 15.26 6.48
N ARG A 213 -24.14 14.31 5.55
CA ARG A 213 -25.01 13.12 5.62
C ARG A 213 -24.29 11.88 6.10
N LYS A 214 -22.98 11.97 6.35
CA LYS A 214 -22.12 10.86 6.78
C LYS A 214 -22.23 9.68 5.81
N LEU A 215 -22.02 9.95 4.53
CA LEU A 215 -22.08 8.94 3.48
C LEU A 215 -20.67 8.61 2.98
N LEU A 216 -20.47 7.34 2.63
CA LEU A 216 -19.29 6.85 1.95
C LEU A 216 -19.71 6.30 0.59
N LEU A 217 -19.13 6.84 -0.47
CA LEU A 217 -19.24 6.34 -1.83
C LEU A 217 -18.01 5.49 -2.13
N THR A 218 -18.22 4.22 -2.43
CA THR A 218 -17.18 3.30 -2.86
C THR A 218 -17.40 2.99 -4.34
N VAL A 219 -16.37 3.18 -5.15
CA VAL A 219 -16.31 2.86 -6.58
C VAL A 219 -15.27 1.77 -6.77
N ILE A 220 -15.68 0.64 -7.34
CA ILE A 220 -14.80 -0.48 -7.65
C ILE A 220 -14.73 -0.58 -9.17
N VAL A 221 -13.53 -0.48 -9.73
CA VAL A 221 -13.25 -0.62 -11.15
C VAL A 221 -12.47 -1.92 -11.34
N ASP A 222 -12.91 -2.79 -12.24
CA ASP A 222 -12.18 -4.02 -12.57
C ASP A 222 -11.20 -3.82 -13.74
N GLU A 223 -10.44 -4.88 -14.04
CA GLU A 223 -9.43 -4.89 -15.10
C GLU A 223 -10.01 -4.74 -16.52
N ASP A 224 -11.28 -5.12 -16.71
CA ASP A 224 -11.99 -4.98 -17.99
C ASP A 224 -12.60 -3.58 -18.17
N GLY A 225 -12.49 -2.72 -17.13
CA GLY A 225 -13.03 -1.38 -17.13
C GLY A 225 -14.52 -1.30 -16.82
N GLU A 226 -15.14 -2.40 -16.39
CA GLU A 226 -16.45 -2.34 -15.75
C GLU A 226 -16.30 -1.76 -14.34
N TYR A 227 -17.38 -1.17 -13.83
CA TYR A 227 -17.35 -0.61 -12.50
C TYR A 227 -18.67 -0.83 -11.77
N SER A 228 -18.56 -0.88 -10.45
CA SER A 228 -19.69 -0.83 -9.54
C SER A 228 -19.53 0.33 -8.57
N GLN A 229 -20.65 0.90 -8.14
CA GLN A 229 -20.67 1.94 -7.11
C GLN A 229 -21.64 1.56 -6.00
N MET A 230 -21.28 1.89 -4.77
CA MET A 230 -22.10 1.67 -3.58
C MET A 230 -22.03 2.89 -2.68
N ILE A 231 -23.17 3.28 -2.11
CA ILE A 231 -23.23 4.31 -1.08
C ILE A 231 -23.67 3.67 0.23
N THR A 232 -22.84 3.82 1.26
CA THR A 232 -23.09 3.32 2.61
C THR A 232 -23.07 4.46 3.62
N ALA A 233 -23.51 4.18 4.84
CA ALA A 233 -23.21 5.05 5.96
C ALA A 233 -21.71 4.99 6.24
N MET A 234 -21.10 6.12 6.57
CA MET A 234 -19.69 6.14 6.93
C MET A 234 -19.40 5.21 8.11
N PRO A 235 -18.24 4.52 8.10
CA PRO A 235 -17.81 3.72 9.24
C PRO A 235 -17.59 4.62 10.46
N VAL A 236 -17.77 4.04 11.65
CA VAL A 236 -17.42 4.72 12.90
C VAL A 236 -15.94 4.47 13.17
N TRP A 237 -15.11 5.52 13.10
CA TRP A 237 -13.66 5.47 13.30
C TRP A 237 -13.23 5.91 14.69
#